data_AF-A0A351K7E7-F1
#
_entry.id   AF-A0A351K7E7-F1
#
_cell.length_a   1.000
_cell.length_b   1.000
_cell.length_c   1.000
_cell.angle_alpha   90.00
_cell.angle_beta   90.00
_cell.angle_gamma   90.00
#
_symmetry.space_group_name_H-M   'P 1'
#
loop_
_entity.id
_entity.type
_entity.pdbx_description
1 polymer ?
#
loop_
_entity_poly.entity_id
_entity_poly.type
_entity_poly.pdbx_seq_one_letter_code
_entity_poly.pdbx_strand_id
1 'polypeptide(L)'
;PPFIGFYSKFFILQQVISAGFVTVAIIAVVFAVISAYYYLQIIKSMYFNEPEGEISIVAPMDMKLVLSINAILILVVGIFPDFWMKLALSLF
;
A
#
# COMPACT_ATOMS: atom_id res chain seq x y z
N PRO A 1 8.17 3.20 0.65
CA PRO A 1 7.95 3.57 -0.77
C PRO A 1 8.55 2.59 -1.83
N PRO A 2 8.41 1.25 -1.67
CA PRO A 2 8.52 0.31 -2.80
C PRO A 2 7.19 -0.34 -3.21
N PHE A 3 6.09 -0.06 -2.51
CA PHE A 3 4.80 -0.71 -2.73
C PHE A 3 3.94 0.09 -3.71
N ILE A 4 3.23 -0.60 -4.62
CA ILE A 4 2.37 0.05 -5.62
C ILE A 4 1.35 1.01 -5.01
N GLY A 5 0.80 0.70 -3.83
CA GLY A 5 -0.17 1.56 -3.14
C GLY A 5 0.37 2.95 -2.74
N PHE A 6 1.69 3.11 -2.60
CA PHE A 6 2.31 4.42 -2.40
C PHE A 6 2.27 5.25 -3.70
N TYR A 7 2.69 4.64 -4.82
CA TYR A 7 2.73 5.30 -6.12
C TYR A 7 1.33 5.72 -6.57
N SER A 8 0.31 4.87 -6.41
CA SER A 8 -1.07 5.23 -6.76
C SER A 8 -1.54 6.51 -6.06
N LYS A 9 -1.30 6.62 -4.73
CA LYS A 9 -1.67 7.83 -3.97
C LYS A 9 -0.85 9.05 -4.40
N PHE A 10 0.45 8.86 -4.61
CA PHE A 10 1.34 9.93 -5.04
C PHE A 10 0.93 10.53 -6.38
N PHE A 11 0.60 9.70 -7.38
CA PHE A 11 0.14 10.17 -8.68
C PHE A 11 -1.19 10.93 -8.60
N ILE A 12 -2.15 10.45 -7.80
CA ILE A 12 -3.42 11.18 -7.59
C ILE A 12 -3.14 12.55 -6.97
N LEU A 13 -2.26 12.64 -5.96
CA LEU A 13 -1.89 13.91 -5.34
C LEU A 13 -1.23 14.86 -6.35
N GLN A 14 -0.35 14.37 -7.22
CA GLN A 14 0.25 15.17 -8.28
C GLN A 14 -0.83 15.76 -9.20
N GLN A 15 -1.78 14.95 -9.66
CA GLN A 15 -2.86 15.41 -10.54
C GLN A 15 -3.77 16.43 -9.86
N VAL A 16 -4.13 16.22 -8.59
CA VAL A 16 -4.95 17.14 -7.79
C VAL A 16 -4.25 18.50 -7.63
N ILE A 17 -2.94 18.51 -7.37
CA ILE A 17 -2.14 19.73 -7.27
C ILE A 17 -2.03 20.43 -8.64
N SER A 18 -1.77 19.69 -9.71
CA SER A 18 -1.71 20.23 -11.07
C SER A 18 -3.05 20.84 -11.52
N ALA A 19 -4.16 20.32 -11.02
CA ALA A 19 -5.50 20.88 -11.23
C ALA A 19 -5.83 22.08 -10.31
N GLY A 20 -4.90 22.52 -9.46
CA GLY A 20 -5.04 23.69 -8.58
C GLY A 20 -5.74 23.42 -7.23
N PHE A 21 -6.12 22.17 -6.93
CA PHE A 21 -6.87 21.82 -5.71
C PHE A 21 -5.94 21.56 -4.50
N VAL A 22 -5.12 22.54 -4.15
CA VAL A 22 -4.10 22.40 -3.08
C VAL A 22 -4.70 22.05 -1.72
N THR A 23 -5.83 22.66 -1.33
CA THR A 23 -6.50 22.34 -0.05
C THR A 23 -6.91 20.87 0.04
N VAL A 24 -7.41 20.31 -1.06
CA VAL A 24 -7.81 18.89 -1.12
C VAL A 24 -6.58 18.00 -1.00
N ALA A 25 -5.47 18.36 -1.66
CA ALA A 25 -4.22 17.63 -1.57
C ALA A 25 -3.68 17.60 -0.13
N ILE A 26 -3.73 18.73 0.59
CA ILE A 26 -3.32 18.80 2.00
C ILE A 26 -4.17 17.86 2.86
N ILE A 27 -5.50 17.92 2.72
CA ILE A 27 -6.42 17.05 3.46
C ILE A 27 -6.11 15.58 3.18
N ALA A 28 -5.90 15.21 1.92
CA ALA A 28 -5.56 13.86 1.52
C ALA A 28 -4.23 13.37 2.14
N VAL A 29 -3.22 14.22 2.21
CA VAL A 29 -1.94 13.90 2.87
C VAL A 29 -2.13 13.71 4.38
N VAL A 30 -2.90 14.58 5.05
CA VAL A 30 -3.19 14.43 6.49
C VAL A 30 -3.87 13.09 6.77
N PHE A 31 -4.90 12.72 6.01
CA PHE A 31 -5.55 11.42 6.14
C PHE A 31 -4.61 10.23 5.84
N ALA A 32 -3.68 10.39 4.90
CA ALA A 32 -2.67 9.38 4.61
C ALA A 32 -1.72 9.18 5.82
N VAL A 33 -1.32 10.26 6.50
CA VAL A 33 -0.48 10.20 7.71
C VAL A 33 -1.24 9.55 8.87
N ILE A 34 -2.50 9.93 9.09
CA ILE A 34 -3.36 9.29 10.11
C ILE A 34 -3.47 7.79 9.84
N SER A 35 -3.70 7.39 8.59
CA SER A 35 -3.75 5.98 8.20
C SER A 35 -2.41 5.28 8.46
N ALA A 36 -1.28 5.94 8.14
CA ALA A 36 0.05 5.37 8.38
C ALA A 36 0.30 5.10 9.86
N TYR A 37 -0.15 5.98 10.76
CA TYR A 37 -0.08 5.75 12.21
C TYR A 37 -0.79 4.45 12.62
N TYR A 38 -2.04 4.24 12.15
CA TYR A 38 -2.78 3.01 12.45
C TYR A 38 -2.11 1.76 11.88
N TYR A 39 -1.61 1.81 10.64
CA TYR A 39 -0.89 0.68 10.05
C TYR A 39 0.40 0.36 10.80
N LEU A 40 1.17 1.37 11.22
CA LEU A 40 2.38 1.17 12.01
C LEU A 40 2.09 0.58 13.39
N GLN A 41 0.98 0.96 14.03
CA GLN A 41 0.57 0.36 15.29
C GLN A 41 0.27 -1.14 15.16
N ILE A 42 -0.38 -1.54 14.05
CA ILE A 42 -0.63 -2.95 13.74
C ILE A 42 0.68 -3.70 13.52
N ILE A 43 1.58 -3.17 12.67
CA ILE A 43 2.90 -3.78 12.41
C ILE A 43 3.69 -3.89 13.73
N LYS A 44 3.69 -2.85 14.55
CA LYS A 44 4.33 -2.87 15.86
C LYS A 44 3.77 -4.01 16.71
N SER A 45 2.45 -4.14 16.77
CA SER A 45 1.80 -5.21 17.53
C SER A 45 2.15 -6.60 17.01
N MET A 46 2.32 -6.77 15.70
CA MET A 46 2.66 -8.06 15.09
C MET A 46 4.09 -8.52 15.38
N TYR A 47 5.06 -7.59 15.46
CA TYR A 47 6.48 -7.93 15.57
C TYR A 47 7.08 -7.73 16.97
N PHE A 48 6.48 -6.88 17.82
CA PHE A 48 7.08 -6.48 19.09
C PHE A 48 6.27 -6.84 20.34
N ASN A 49 5.04 -7.32 20.19
CA ASN A 49 4.26 -7.81 21.33
C ASN A 49 4.47 -9.31 21.48
N GLU A 50 4.56 -9.77 22.73
CA GLU A 50 4.58 -11.20 23.03
C GLU A 50 3.21 -11.82 22.71
N PRO A 51 3.18 -13.06 22.17
CA PRO A 51 1.93 -13.74 21.90
C PRO A 51 1.19 -14.05 23.20
N GLU A 52 -0.09 -13.69 23.26
CA GLU A 52 -0.98 -14.12 24.35
C GLU A 52 -1.34 -15.60 24.16
N GLY A 53 -0.50 -16.49 24.69
CA GLY A 53 -0.69 -17.95 24.65
C GLY A 53 -0.08 -18.66 23.44
N GLU A 54 -0.12 -19.99 23.45
CA GLU A 54 0.38 -20.84 22.36
C GLU A 54 -0.70 -20.96 21.27
N ILE A 55 -0.75 -19.98 20.38
CA ILE A 55 -1.64 -20.02 19.21
C ILE A 55 -0.89 -20.68 18.05
N SER A 56 -1.24 -21.92 17.70
CA SER A 56 -0.77 -22.55 16.48
C SER A 56 -1.56 -22.01 15.28
N ILE A 57 -0.93 -21.22 14.42
CA ILE A 57 -1.56 -20.72 13.19
C ILE A 57 -1.42 -21.78 12.10
N VAL A 58 -2.50 -22.53 11.83
CA VAL A 58 -2.56 -23.48 10.71
C VAL A 58 -3.26 -22.80 9.53
N ALA A 59 -2.48 -22.31 8.58
CA ALA A 59 -2.99 -21.75 7.33
C ALA A 59 -3.02 -22.83 6.22
N PRO A 60 -4.17 -23.04 5.55
CA PRO A 60 -4.29 -23.86 4.34
C PRO A 60 -3.32 -23.45 3.22
N MET A 61 -2.95 -24.39 2.35
CA MET A 61 -1.93 -24.17 1.31
C MET A 61 -2.37 -23.16 0.25
N ASP A 62 -3.63 -23.21 -0.15
CA ASP A 62 -4.28 -22.25 -1.05
C ASP A 62 -4.18 -20.81 -0.50
N MET A 63 -4.46 -20.62 0.79
CA MET A 63 -4.33 -19.30 1.44
C MET A 63 -2.88 -18.80 1.39
N LYS A 64 -1.90 -19.66 1.72
CA LYS A 64 -0.47 -19.30 1.69
C LYS A 64 -0.04 -18.90 0.28
N LEU A 65 -0.45 -19.65 -0.74
CA LEU A 65 -0.11 -19.38 -2.13
C LEU A 65 -0.70 -18.05 -2.61
N VAL A 66 -2.00 -17.83 -2.38
CA VAL A 66 -2.68 -16.61 -2.82
C VAL A 66 -2.05 -15.37 -2.17
N LEU A 67 -1.80 -15.41 -0.86
CA LEU A 67 -1.17 -14.30 -0.15
C LEU A 67 0.27 -14.04 -0.61
N SER A 68 1.05 -15.10 -0.83
CA SER A 68 2.43 -14.99 -1.31
C SER A 68 2.49 -14.40 -2.71
N ILE A 69 1.64 -14.86 -3.63
CA ILE A 69 1.53 -14.32 -4.99
C ILE A 69 1.13 -12.84 -4.93
N ASN A 70 0.14 -12.49 -4.10
CA ASN A 70 -0.30 -11.10 -3.96
C ASN A 70 0.82 -10.19 -3.43
N ALA A 71 1.55 -10.62 -2.41
CA ALA A 71 2.68 -9.88 -1.87
C ALA A 71 3.79 -9.66 -2.91
N ILE A 72 4.11 -10.69 -3.70
CA ILE A 72 5.06 -10.59 -4.81
C ILE A 72 4.56 -9.61 -5.87
N LEU A 73 3.28 -9.68 -6.26
CA LEU A 73 2.72 -8.76 -7.25
C LEU A 73 2.78 -7.31 -6.78
N ILE A 74 2.43 -7.02 -5.51
CA ILE A 74 2.53 -5.67 -4.94
C ILE A 74 3.95 -5.10 -5.05
N LEU A 75 4.96 -5.94 -4.84
CA LEU A 75 6.37 -5.57 -4.96
C LEU A 75 6.81 -5.41 -6.42
N VAL A 76 6.54 -6.40 -7.28
CA VAL A 76 6.92 -6.38 -8.70
C VAL A 76 6.32 -5.17 -9.41
N VAL A 77 5.03 -4.90 -9.16
CA VAL A 77 4.34 -3.75 -9.73
C VAL A 77 4.87 -2.44 -9.14
N GLY A 78 5.19 -2.44 -7.84
CA GLY A 78 5.73 -1.29 -7.14
C GLY A 78 7.17 -0.90 -7.53
N ILE A 79 7.99 -1.83 -8.02
CA ILE A 79 9.37 -1.56 -8.48
C ILE A 79 9.39 -0.85 -9.84
N PHE A 80 8.40 -1.12 -10.71
CA PHE A 80 8.32 -0.55 -12.06
C PHE A 80 7.02 0.25 -12.30
N PRO A 81 6.71 1.26 -11.48
CA PRO A 81 5.42 1.96 -11.55
C PRO A 81 5.20 2.69 -12.87
N ASP A 82 6.27 3.21 -13.48
CA ASP A 82 6.20 3.96 -14.74
C ASP A 82 5.75 3.10 -15.92
N PHE A 83 6.14 1.83 -15.96
CA PHE A 83 5.73 0.90 -17.00
C PHE A 83 4.20 0.70 -16.97
N TRP A 84 3.66 0.42 -15.78
CA TRP A 84 2.23 0.22 -15.58
C TRP A 84 1.41 1.49 -15.84
N MET A 85 1.93 2.66 -15.45
CA MET A 85 1.28 3.93 -15.71
C MET A 85 1.19 4.23 -17.20
N LYS A 86 2.28 4.04 -17.95
CA LYS A 86 2.30 4.24 -19.41
C LYS A 86 1.35 3.28 -20.11
N LEU A 87 1.32 2.02 -19.68
CA LEU A 87 0.37 1.05 -20.21
C LEU A 87 -1.08 1.51 -19.99
N ALA A 88 -1.43 1.93 -18.77
CA ALA A 88 -2.75 2.44 -18.46
C ALA A 88 -3.12 3.64 -19.33
N LEU A 89 -2.25 4.65 -19.44
CA LEU A 89 -2.48 5.84 -20.26
C LEU A 89 -2.56 5.54 -21.76
N SER A 90 -1.93 4.48 -22.26
CA SER A 90 -2.00 4.11 -23.68
C SER A 90 -3.31 3.43 -24.08
N LEU A 91 -4.07 2.95 -23.09
CA LEU A 91 -5.34 2.22 -23.29
C LEU A 91 -6.57 3.14 -23.20
N PHE A 92 -6.42 4.38 -22.76
CA PHE A 92 -7.48 5.39 -22.63
C PHE A 92 -7.17 6.60 -23.51
#